data_AF-A0A529FRV7-F1
#
_entry.id   AF-A0A529FRV7-F1
#
_cell.length_a   1.000
_cell.length_b   1.000
_cell.length_c   1.000
_cell.angle_alpha   90.00
_cell.angle_beta   90.00
_cell.angle_gamma   90.00
#
_symmetry.space_group_name_H-M   'P 1'
#
loop_
_entity.id
_entity.type
_entity.pdbx_description
1 polymer ?
#
loop_
_entity_poly.entity_id
_entity_poly.type
_entity_poly.pdbx_seq_one_letter_code
_entity_poly.pdbx_strand_id
1 'polypeptide(L)' 'LDIRQQLAQSDPENATWQRDLVVAMIDYSQVARNPRAVLSEALERTLELDRSGRLAPRYKFMIKFLQDRLARTK' A
#
# COMPACT_ATOMS: atom_id res chain seq x y z
N LEU A 1 9.73 7.98 -1.14
CA LEU A 1 8.86 6.91 -1.65
C LEU A 1 9.46 6.23 -2.88
N ASP A 2 10.13 7.02 -3.71
CA ASP A 2 10.58 6.70 -5.07
C ASP A 2 11.38 5.40 -5.18
N ILE A 3 12.37 5.15 -4.30
CA ILE A 3 13.15 3.91 -4.31
C ILE A 3 12.25 2.67 -4.12
N ARG A 4 11.31 2.73 -3.17
CA ARG A 4 10.40 1.61 -2.90
C ARG A 4 9.38 1.42 -4.03
N GLN A 5 8.97 2.50 -4.68
CA GLN A 5 8.13 2.44 -5.88
C GLN A 5 8.88 1.77 -7.03
N GLN A 6 10.13 2.16 -7.28
CA GLN A 6 10.97 1.57 -8.32
C GLN A 6 11.23 0.08 -8.08
N LEU A 7 11.54 -0.31 -6.83
CA LEU A 7 11.72 -1.73 -6.49
C LEU A 7 10.45 -2.55 -6.72
N ALA A 8 9.31 -2.07 -6.21
CA ALA A 8 8.02 -2.75 -6.39
C ALA A 8 7.58 -2.80 -7.87
N GLN A 9 7.97 -1.82 -8.70
CA GLN A 9 7.71 -1.84 -10.13
C GLN A 9 8.66 -2.77 -10.90
N SER A 10 9.92 -2.84 -10.47
CA SER A 10 10.95 -3.67 -11.10
C SER A 10 10.69 -5.17 -10.92
N ASP A 11 10.12 -5.57 -9.78
CA ASP A 11 9.68 -6.94 -9.54
C ASP A 11 8.30 -6.94 -8.87
N PRO A 12 7.23 -7.03 -9.69
CA PRO A 12 5.87 -7.07 -9.19
C PRO A 12 5.52 -8.35 -8.41
N GLU A 13 6.29 -9.43 -8.55
CA GLU A 13 6.07 -10.72 -7.86
C GLU A 13 6.75 -10.75 -6.49
N ASN A 14 7.70 -9.86 -6.25
CA ASN A 14 8.35 -9.73 -4.95
C ASN A 14 7.41 -9.15 -3.88
N ALA A 15 6.70 -10.04 -3.19
CA ALA A 15 5.76 -9.71 -2.13
C ALA A 15 6.36 -8.84 -1.00
N THR A 16 7.68 -8.92 -0.76
CA THR A 16 8.37 -8.08 0.23
C THR A 16 8.47 -6.64 -0.24
N TRP A 17 8.88 -6.42 -1.49
CA TRP A 17 8.97 -5.07 -2.05
C TRP A 17 7.60 -4.40 -2.19
N GLN A 18 6.58 -5.18 -2.57
CA GLN A 18 5.19 -4.71 -2.58
C GLN A 18 4.72 -4.25 -1.20
N ARG A 19 4.99 -5.06 -0.17
CA ARG A 19 4.65 -4.71 1.22
C ARG A 19 5.38 -3.46 1.66
N ASP A 20 6.68 -3.38 1.42
CA ASP A 20 7.51 -2.26 1.86
C ASP A 20 7.09 -0.95 1.20
N LEU A 21 6.61 -0.99 -0.06
CA LEU A 21 5.99 0.17 -0.69
C LEU A 21 4.72 0.61 0.06
N VAL A 22 3.80 -0.31 0.36
CA VAL A 22 2.55 0.04 1.05
C VAL A 22 2.82 0.59 2.46
N VAL A 23 3.76 0.00 3.20
CA VAL A 23 4.18 0.51 4.52
C VAL A 23 4.73 1.94 4.40
N ALA A 24 5.59 2.20 3.41
CA ALA A 24 6.11 3.54 3.20
C ALA A 24 5.03 4.56 2.80
N MET A 25 3.98 4.13 2.09
CA MET A 25 2.83 5.00 1.78
C MET A 25 2.01 5.32 3.04
N ILE A 26 1.84 4.36 3.96
CA ILE A 26 1.20 4.58 5.26
C ILE A 26 1.99 5.58 6.11
N ASP A 27 3.32 5.44 6.14
CA ASP A 27 4.18 6.37 6.88
C ASP A 27 4.16 7.77 6.24
N TYR A 28 4.24 7.83 4.91
CA TYR A 28 4.16 9.10 4.18
C TYR A 28 2.81 9.80 4.37
N SER A 29 1.69 9.06 4.49
CA SER A 29 0.39 9.67 4.70
C SER A 29 0.32 10.49 6.00
N GLN A 30 1.20 10.24 6.97
CA GLN A 30 1.22 11.00 8.24
C GLN A 30 1.71 12.45 8.05
N VAL A 31 2.49 12.70 7.00
CA VAL A 31 3.10 14.01 6.70
C VAL A 31 2.68 14.58 5.34
N ALA A 32 1.96 13.80 4.54
CA ALA A 32 1.49 14.21 3.22
C ALA A 32 0.45 15.34 3.32
N ARG A 33 0.48 16.27 2.36
CA ARG A 33 -0.51 17.35 2.24
C ARG A 33 -1.94 16.82 2.02
N ASN A 34 -2.07 15.65 1.40
CA ASN A 34 -3.34 14.96 1.23
C ASN A 34 -3.18 13.48 1.63
N PRO A 35 -3.29 13.16 2.94
CA PRO A 35 -3.17 11.79 3.45
C PRO A 35 -4.18 10.84 2.81
N ARG A 36 -5.38 11.33 2.52
CA ARG A 36 -6.47 10.55 1.95
C ARG A 36 -6.11 10.03 0.56
N ALA A 37 -5.52 10.86 -0.30
CA ALA A 37 -5.07 10.45 -1.62
C ALA A 37 -4.00 9.35 -1.55
N VAL A 38 -3.03 9.49 -0.65
CA VAL A 38 -1.96 8.50 -0.45
C VAL A 38 -2.52 7.17 0.05
N LEU A 39 -3.44 7.21 1.03
CA LEU A 39 -4.07 6.01 1.57
C LEU A 39 -4.97 5.32 0.55
N SER A 40 -5.70 6.08 -0.29
CA SER A 40 -6.48 5.53 -1.39
C SER A 40 -5.59 4.80 -2.40
N GLU A 41 -4.49 5.43 -2.82
CA GLU A 41 -3.55 4.80 -3.76
C GLU A 41 -2.94 3.51 -3.15
N ALA A 42 -2.58 3.55 -1.86
CA ALA A 42 -2.05 2.39 -1.16
C ALA A 42 -3.07 1.24 -1.11
N LEU A 43 -4.36 1.56 -0.90
CA LEU A 43 -5.44 0.59 -0.87
C LEU A 43 -5.66 -0.04 -2.25
N GLU A 44 -5.71 0.77 -3.31
CA GLU A 44 -5.88 0.29 -4.68
C GLU A 44 -4.77 -0.67 -5.08
N ARG A 45 -3.50 -0.31 -4.81
CA ARG A 45 -2.35 -1.19 -5.07
C ARG A 45 -2.45 -2.50 -4.28
N THR A 46 -2.83 -2.43 -3.00
CA THR A 46 -2.97 -3.63 -2.15
C THR A 46 -4.08 -4.54 -2.66
N LEU A 47 -5.20 -3.97 -3.14
CA LEU A 47 -6.30 -4.72 -3.75
C LEU A 47 -5.89 -5.36 -5.09
N GLU A 48 -5.08 -4.66 -5.89
CA GLU A 48 -4.56 -5.21 -7.15
C GLU A 48 -3.67 -6.44 -6.88
N LEU A 49 -2.81 -6.37 -5.87
CA LEU A 49 -1.98 -7.48 -5.45
C LEU A 49 -2.81 -8.69 -4.98
N ASP A 50 -3.91 -8.44 -4.25
CA ASP A 50 -4.81 -9.51 -3.82
C ASP A 50 -5.53 -10.16 -5.00
N ARG A 51 -6.06 -9.35 -5.93
CA ARG A 51 -6.74 -9.83 -7.14
C ARG A 51 -5.85 -10.65 -8.05
N SER A 52 -4.57 -10.31 -8.10
CA SER A 52 -3.57 -11.01 -8.92
C SER A 52 -2.93 -12.20 -8.19
N GLY A 53 -3.34 -12.50 -6.95
CA GLY A 53 -2.77 -13.60 -6.16
C GLY A 53 -1.35 -13.35 -5.64
N ARG A 54 -0.81 -12.14 -5.85
CA ARG A 54 0.55 -11.73 -5.44
C ARG A 54 0.60 -11.26 -3.99
N LEU A 55 -0.54 -10.96 -3.37
CA LEU A 55 -0.61 -10.63 -1.96
C LEU A 55 -0.58 -11.90 -1.11
N ALA A 56 0.52 -12.09 -0.37
CA ALA A 56 0.60 -13.20 0.58
C ALA A 56 -0.55 -13.12 1.61
N PRO A 57 -1.16 -14.26 2.03
CA PRO A 57 -2.28 -14.27 2.96
C PRO A 57 -2.05 -13.48 4.25
N ARG A 58 -0.82 -13.53 4.78
CA ARG A 58 -0.37 -12.77 5.95
C ARG A 58 -0.46 -11.25 5.80
N TYR A 59 -0.60 -10.72 4.58
CA TYR A 59 -0.69 -9.29 4.28
C TYR A 59 -2.11 -8.84 3.92
N LYS A 60 -3.09 -9.75 3.84
CA LYS A 60 -4.49 -9.39 3.55
C LYS A 60 -5.11 -8.45 4.59
N PHE A 61 -4.61 -8.46 5.83
CA PHE A 61 -5.07 -7.53 6.86
C PHE A 61 -4.81 -6.05 6.49
N MET A 62 -3.80 -5.77 5.64
CA MET A 62 -3.48 -4.40 5.22
C MET A 62 -4.62 -3.73 4.47
N ILE A 63 -5.43 -4.51 3.73
CA ILE A 63 -6.61 -3.99 3.02
C ILE A 63 -7.57 -3.35 4.02
N LYS A 64 -7.93 -4.11 5.08
CA LYS A 64 -8.82 -3.62 6.14
C LYS A 64 -8.19 -2.45 6.90
N PHE A 65 -6.90 -2.53 7.21
CA PHE A 65 -6.17 -1.45 7.88
C PHE A 65 -6.23 -0.14 7.09
N LEU A 66 -5.99 -0.19 5.78
CA LEU A 66 -6.04 0.97 4.89
C LEU A 66 -7.46 1.54 4.76
N GLN A 67 -8.48 0.67 4.68
CA GLN A 67 -9.89 1.09 4.69
C GLN A 67 -10.25 1.83 5.99
N ASP A 68 -9.89 1.28 7.14
CA ASP A 68 -10.15 1.89 8.45
C ASP A 68 -9.42 3.24 8.58
N ARG A 69 -8.19 3.35 8.07
CA ARG A 69 -7.40 4.58 8.06
C ARG A 69 -8.04 5.65 7.17
N LEU A 70 -8.50 5.25 5.99
CA LEU A 70 -9.17 6.13 5.03
C LEU A 70 -10.48 6.67 5.59
N ALA A 71 -11.27 5.82 6.25
CA ALA A 71 -12.53 6.22 6.90
C ALA A 71 -12.32 7.22 8.06
N ARG A 72 -11.16 7.16 8.73
CA ARG A 72 -10.79 8.10 9.81
C ARG A 72 -10.19 9.40 9.29
N THR A 73 -9.68 9.41 8.07
CA THR A 73 -9.08 10.58 7.43
C THR A 73 -10.21 11.39 6.79
N LYS A 74 -10.73 12.40 7.51
CA LYS A 74 -11.77 13.32 7.00
C LYS A 74 -11.23 14.15 5.84
#